data_AF-A0A1V5Y607-F1
#
_entry.id   AF-A0A1V5Y607-F1
#
_cell.length_a   1.000
_cell.length_b   1.000
_cell.length_c   1.000
_cell.angle_alpha   90.00
_cell.angle_beta   90.00
_cell.angle_gamma   90.00
#
_symmetry.space_group_name_H-M   'P 1'
#
loop_
_entity.id
_entity.type
_entity.pdbx_description
1 polymer ?
#
loop_
_entity_poly.entity_id
_entity_poly.type
_entity_poly.pdbx_seq_one_letter_code
_entity_poly.pdbx_strand_id
1 'polypeptide(L)' 'MRCSCGNCGTYMIQSEKGLESGCICPECRSFCGICLGTAGEPKTPSQLRKFIENLPVDTDEEAGDHTRCGR' A
#
# COMPACT_ATOMS: atom_id res chain seq x y z
N MET A 1 -4.99 -12.01 1.45
CA MET A 1 -4.39 -10.74 1.91
C MET A 1 -5.54 -9.76 2.10
N ARG A 2 -5.73 -9.18 3.29
CA ARG A 2 -6.85 -8.25 3.54
C ARG A 2 -6.32 -6.82 3.51
N CYS A 3 -6.94 -5.94 2.74
CA CYS A 3 -6.43 -4.59 2.48
C CYS A 3 -7.53 -3.55 2.77
N SER A 4 -7.16 -2.40 3.32
CA SER A 4 -8.05 -1.25 3.51
C SER A 4 -7.87 -0.26 2.37
N CYS A 5 -8.94 0.43 1.96
CA CYS A 5 -8.88 1.39 0.87
C CYS A 5 -8.05 2.62 1.27
N GLY A 6 -6.97 2.92 0.55
CA GLY A 6 -6.17 4.12 0.79
C GLY A 6 -6.92 5.44 0.58
N ASN A 7 -8.09 5.43 -0.06
CA ASN A 7 -8.87 6.63 -0.35
C ASN A 7 -9.98 6.91 0.68
N CYS A 8 -10.51 5.89 1.35
CA CYS A 8 -11.63 6.06 2.30
C CYS A 8 -11.54 5.19 3.57
N GLY A 9 -10.49 4.38 3.71
CA GLY A 9 -10.29 3.48 4.86
C GLY A 9 -11.16 2.23 4.84
N THR A 10 -12.20 2.17 4.01
CA THR A 10 -13.13 1.04 3.95
C THR A 10 -12.44 -0.26 3.59
N TYR A 11 -12.86 -1.32 4.25
CA TYR A 11 -12.40 -2.68 4.02
C TYR A 11 -12.67 -3.11 2.55
N MET A 12 -11.64 -3.55 1.84
CA MET A 12 -11.75 -3.90 0.42
C MET A 12 -12.10 -5.37 0.20
N ILE A 13 -12.83 -5.64 -0.89
CA ILE A 13 -13.28 -6.97 -1.30
C ILE A 13 -12.28 -7.54 -2.30
N GLN A 14 -11.85 -8.78 -2.10
CA GLN A 14 -10.94 -9.45 -3.01
C GLN A 14 -11.71 -9.93 -4.25
N SER A 15 -11.19 -9.62 -5.43
CA SER A 15 -11.68 -10.06 -6.74
C SER A 15 -10.61 -10.95 -7.37
N GLU A 16 -10.92 -12.23 -7.55
CA GLU A 16 -9.98 -13.23 -8.07
C GLU A 16 -10.23 -13.47 -9.57
N LYS A 17 -9.29 -13.02 -10.40
CA LYS A 17 -9.33 -13.12 -11.87
C LYS A 17 -7.95 -13.49 -12.44
N GLY A 18 -7.27 -14.44 -11.79
CA GLY A 18 -5.92 -14.85 -12.19
C GLY A 18 -4.90 -13.71 -12.06
N LEU A 19 -4.25 -13.34 -13.17
CA LEU A 19 -3.29 -12.23 -13.24
C LEU A 19 -3.93 -10.86 -12.98
N GLU A 20 -5.24 -10.74 -13.19
CA GLU A 20 -6.03 -9.53 -12.97
C GLU A 20 -6.62 -9.48 -11.54
N SER A 21 -6.17 -10.36 -10.65
CA SER A 21 -6.65 -10.38 -9.27
C SER A 21 -6.29 -9.06 -8.57
N GLY A 22 -7.17 -8.63 -7.68
CA GLY A 22 -7.01 -7.37 -6.95
C GLY A 22 -8.04 -7.20 -5.84
N CYS A 23 -7.86 -6.16 -5.04
CA CYS A 23 -8.86 -5.67 -4.10
C CYS A 23 -9.72 -4.58 -4.79
N ILE A 24 -11.04 -4.58 -4.61
CA ILE A 24 -11.94 -3.49 -5.04
C ILE A 24 -12.63 -2.90 -3.81
N CYS A 25 -12.65 -1.57 -3.71
CA CYS A 25 -13.39 -0.88 -2.65
C CYS A 25 -14.89 -0.83 -2.97
N PRO A 26 -15.78 -1.24 -2.06
CA PRO A 26 -17.23 -1.18 -2.30
C PRO A 26 -17.78 0.26 -2.34
N GLU A 27 -17.16 1.20 -1.63
CA GLU A 27 -17.65 2.58 -1.52
C GLU A 27 -17.19 3.44 -2.69
N CYS A 28 -15.90 3.49 -2.96
CA CYS A 28 -15.32 4.37 -3.98
C CYS A 28 -14.93 3.64 -5.27
N ARG A 29 -15.08 2.31 -5.35
CA ARG A 29 -14.73 1.47 -6.51
C ARG A 29 -13.26 1.54 -6.93
N SER A 30 -12.38 2.04 -6.07
CA SER A 30 -10.93 2.03 -6.30
C SER A 30 -10.41 0.59 -6.34
N PHE A 31 -9.53 0.30 -7.31
CA PHE A 31 -8.85 -0.98 -7.46
C PHE A 31 -7.44 -0.91 -6.86
N CYS A 32 -7.05 -1.95 -6.11
CA CYS A 32 -5.73 -2.08 -5.52
C CYS A 32 -5.12 -3.45 -5.85
N GLY A 33 -3.97 -3.44 -6.54
CA GLY A 33 -3.16 -4.62 -6.82
C GLY A 33 -1.90 -4.74 -5.95
N ILE A 34 -1.70 -3.81 -5.01
CA ILE A 34 -0.43 -3.67 -4.26
C ILE A 34 -0.13 -4.93 -3.44
N CYS A 35 -1.14 -5.51 -2.79
CA CYS A 35 -0.96 -6.70 -1.95
C CYS A 35 -0.52 -7.94 -2.74
N LEU A 36 -0.77 -7.98 -4.06
CA LEU A 36 -0.42 -9.12 -4.90
C LEU A 36 1.00 -9.06 -5.45
N GLY A 37 1.75 -7.97 -5.18
CA GLY A 37 3.11 -7.81 -5.68
C GLY A 37 3.23 -7.70 -7.21
N THR A 38 2.10 -7.59 -7.92
CA THR A 38 2.02 -7.46 -9.38
C THR A 38 2.16 -6.02 -9.86
N ALA A 39 2.15 -5.05 -8.94
CA ALA A 39 2.28 -3.64 -9.25
C ALA A 39 3.77 -3.24 -9.34
N GLY A 40 4.36 -3.41 -10.52
CA GLY A 40 5.66 -2.84 -10.88
C GLY A 40 6.61 -3.83 -11.55
N GLU A 41 7.38 -3.35 -12.52
CA GLU A 41 8.50 -4.12 -13.09
C GLU A 41 9.58 -4.31 -12.01
N PRO A 42 10.17 -5.51 -11.87
CA PRO A 42 11.26 -5.74 -10.92
C PRO A 42 12.43 -4.79 -11.23
N LYS A 43 12.87 -4.03 -10.23
CA LYS A 43 14.00 -3.12 -10.38
C LYS A 43 15.29 -3.91 -10.59
N THR A 44 16.14 -3.43 -11.50
CA THR A 44 17.51 -3.95 -11.62
C THR A 44 18.34 -3.62 -10.38
N PRO A 45 19.45 -4.33 -10.11
CA PRO A 45 20.30 -4.05 -8.94
C PRO A 45 20.75 -2.58 -8.86
N SER A 46 21.06 -1.97 -9.99
CA SER A 46 21.48 -0.56 -10.07
C SER A 46 20.33 0.40 -9.73
N GLN A 47 19.11 0.10 -10.16
CA GLN A 47 17.93 0.91 -9.83
C GLN A 47 17.54 0.76 -8.36
N LEU A 48 17.67 -0.44 -7.81
CA LEU A 48 17.38 -0.70 -6.39
C LEU A 48 18.36 0.04 -5.47
N ARG A 49 19.67 0.02 -5.78
CA ARG A 49 20.68 0.78 -5.01
C ARG A 49 20.37 2.26 -4.95
N LYS A 50 20.11 2.89 -6.10
CA LYS A 50 19.73 4.31 -6.17
C LYS A 50 18.46 4.62 -5.38
N PHE A 51 17.48 3.72 -5.39
CA PHE A 51 16.26 3.92 -4.62
C PHE A 51 16.56 3.93 -3.12
N ILE A 52 17.35 2.96 -2.63
CA ILE A 52 17.78 2.87 -1.23
C ILE A 52 18.58 4.11 -0.79
N GLU A 53 19.50 4.61 -1.62
CA GLU A 53 20.28 5.82 -1.34
C GLU A 53 19.41 7.08 -1.16
N ASN A 54 18.21 7.11 -1.74
CA ASN A 54 17.28 8.25 -1.67
C ASN A 54 16.16 8.06 -0.63
N LEU A 55 16.13 6.95 0.13
CA LEU A 55 15.18 6.83 1.22
C LEU A 55 15.60 7.76 2.37
N PRO A 56 14.68 8.58 2.92
CA PRO A 56 14.96 9.33 4.13
C PRO A 56 15.27 8.33 5.25
N VAL A 57 16.39 8.54 5.94
CA VAL A 57 16.71 7.81 7.16
C VAL A 57 15.87 8.45 8.26
N ASP A 58 14.86 7.72 8.75
CA ASP A 58 14.17 8.10 9.97
C ASP A 58 15.19 8.00 11.12
N THR A 59 15.74 9.14 11.54
CA THR A 59 16.33 9.27 12.88
C THR A 59 15.18 9.18 13.86
N ASP A 60 15.29 8.26 14.81
CA ASP A 60 14.36 8.05 15.92
C ASP A 60 14.29 9.28 16.84
N GLU A 61 13.61 10.34 16.39
CA GLU A 61 13.18 11.44 17.25
C GLU A 61 11.65 11.44 17.33
N GLU A 62 11.18 11.14 18.54
CA GLU A 62 9.80 10.91 18.94
C GLU A 62 8.84 12.05 18.51
N ALA A 63 7.74 11.71 17.85
CA ALA A 63 6.53 12.51 17.86
C ALA A 63 5.33 11.58 18.05
N GLY A 64 4.84 11.55 19.29
CA GLY A 64 3.70 10.78 19.70
C GLY A 64 2.35 11.34 19.24
N ASP A 65 1.33 10.67 19.78
CA ASP A 65 -0.12 10.95 19.74
C ASP A 65 -0.91 10.32 18.58
N HIS A 66 -1.14 9.00 18.71
CA HIS A 66 -2.32 8.34 18.15
C HIS A 66 -3.42 8.20 19.22
N THR A 67 -3.85 9.30 19.85
CA THR A 67 -5.01 9.31 20.75
C THR A 67 -6.12 10.22 20.24
N ARG A 68 -6.67 9.93 19.06
CA ARG A 68 -8.00 10.45 18.71
C ARG A 68 -8.74 9.65 17.63
N CYS A 69 -9.13 8.43 17.96
CA CYS A 69 -10.31 7.83 17.34
C CYS A 69 -11.43 7.84 18.39
N GLY A 70 -12.27 8.87 18.34
CA GLY A 70 -13.35 9.06 19.29
C GLY A 70 -14.29 10.17 18.83
N ARG A 71 -15.22 9.84 17.93
CA ARG A 71 -16.67 10.03 18.11
C ARG A 71 -17.44 9.43 16.94
#